data_AF-A0A1N7MHB1-F1
#
_entry.id   AF-A0A1N7MHB1-F1
#
_cell.length_a   1.000
_cell.length_b   1.000
_cell.length_c   1.000
_cell.angle_alpha   90.00
_cell.angle_beta   90.00
_cell.angle_gamma   90.00
#
_symmetry.space_group_name_H-M   'P 1'
#
loop_
_entity.id
_entity.type
_entity.pdbx_description
1 polymer ?
#
loop_
_entity_poly.entity_id
_entity_poly.type
_entity_poly.pdbx_seq_one_letter_code
_entity_poly.pdbx_strand_id
1 'polypeptide(L)'
;MIITALTLIALGFLVKVFPNLIAGYNTMSQRQKENVDIEGLSTFMRNALVLLGALVIVGYYVLNWLELASALSYFVPGIILIGVALMVWKARKYDHNKEKLVDSRFKVVFTVIVLVFAFGSIVYGVIPSGYELNNERLKFSGAYGFELKTKAVESVELLVKAPAIKARTNGLGLGQVKKGFFNVEGIGKTRLLIHSSEGPFLKITTLAGETIIINFKEKEKTELIYKAVQAVMEINNGNSLK
;
A
#
# COMPACT_ATOMS: atom_id res chain seq x y z
N MET A 1 -6.29 -6.71 -5.89
CA MET A 1 -7.35 -5.87 -6.49
C MET A 1 -8.58 -6.68 -6.83
N ILE A 2 -8.46 -7.78 -7.59
CA ILE A 2 -9.60 -8.67 -7.89
C ILE A 2 -10.23 -9.22 -6.61
N ILE A 3 -9.42 -9.72 -5.67
CA ILE A 3 -9.92 -10.20 -4.36
C ILE A 3 -10.74 -9.09 -3.66
N THR A 4 -10.20 -7.87 -3.58
CA THR A 4 -10.90 -6.71 -2.99
C THR A 4 -12.25 -6.44 -3.67
N ALA A 5 -12.30 -6.47 -5.00
CA ALA A 5 -13.54 -6.29 -5.74
C ALA A 5 -14.58 -7.38 -5.44
N LEU A 6 -14.14 -8.64 -5.42
CA LEU A 6 -14.99 -9.78 -5.08
C LEU A 6 -15.49 -9.69 -3.64
N THR A 7 -14.65 -9.26 -2.70
CA THR A 7 -15.05 -9.00 -1.32
C THR A 7 -16.12 -7.92 -1.24
N LEU A 8 -15.99 -6.80 -1.97
CA LEU A 8 -17.00 -5.74 -2.01
C LEU A 8 -18.34 -6.26 -2.55
N ILE A 9 -18.32 -7.00 -3.66
CA ILE A 9 -19.52 -7.58 -4.27
C ILE A 9 -20.19 -8.55 -3.29
N ALA A 10 -19.42 -9.46 -2.68
CA ALA A 10 -19.92 -10.42 -1.71
C ALA A 10 -20.54 -9.73 -0.49
N LEU A 11 -19.89 -8.70 0.07
CA LEU A 11 -20.42 -7.89 1.16
C LEU A 11 -21.72 -7.18 0.76
N GLY A 12 -21.83 -6.72 -0.49
CA GLY A 12 -23.05 -6.13 -1.02
C GLY A 12 -24.25 -7.07 -0.91
N PHE A 13 -24.09 -8.32 -1.36
CA PHE A 13 -25.13 -9.34 -1.21
C PHE A 13 -25.36 -9.72 0.25
N LEU A 14 -24.30 -9.83 1.05
CA LEU A 14 -24.41 -10.22 2.45
C LEU A 14 -25.18 -9.19 3.28
N VAL A 15 -24.96 -7.89 3.05
CA VAL A 15 -25.71 -6.80 3.70
C VAL A 15 -27.18 -6.81 3.30
N LYS A 16 -27.52 -7.26 2.08
CA LYS A 16 -28.91 -7.44 1.66
C LYS A 16 -29.60 -8.56 2.42
N VAL A 17 -28.93 -9.69 2.61
CA VAL A 17 -29.47 -10.86 3.32
C VAL A 17 -29.48 -10.64 4.84
N PHE A 18 -28.47 -9.95 5.38
CA PHE A 18 -28.28 -9.70 6.80
C PHE A 18 -28.11 -8.20 7.08
N PRO A 19 -29.20 -7.41 7.16
CA PRO A 19 -29.12 -5.96 7.31
C PRO A 19 -28.48 -5.48 8.62
N ASN A 20 -28.42 -6.33 9.65
CA ASN A 20 -27.67 -6.05 10.89
C ASN A 20 -26.15 -5.97 10.67
N LEU A 21 -25.62 -6.28 9.48
CA LEU A 21 -24.23 -5.99 9.12
C LEU A 21 -23.99 -4.49 8.86
N ILE A 22 -25.05 -3.69 8.65
CA ILE A 22 -24.94 -2.25 8.53
C ILE A 22 -24.71 -1.70 9.94
N ALA A 23 -23.46 -1.32 10.25
CA ALA A 23 -23.06 -0.92 11.60
C ALA A 23 -24.00 0.11 12.24
N GLY A 24 -24.40 1.15 11.50
CA GLY A 24 -25.32 2.18 11.99
C GLY A 24 -26.75 1.68 12.25
N TYR A 25 -27.21 0.65 11.55
CA TYR A 25 -28.51 0.01 11.81
C TYR A 25 -28.41 -0.98 12.98
N ASN A 26 -27.33 -1.76 13.06
CA ASN A 26 -27.15 -2.75 14.12
C ASN A 26 -27.23 -2.14 15.53
N THR A 27 -26.65 -0.95 15.69
CA THR A 27 -26.57 -0.23 16.97
C THR A 27 -27.83 0.55 17.33
N MET A 28 -28.83 0.61 16.43
CA MET A 28 -30.10 1.27 16.73
C MET A 28 -30.91 0.46 17.74
N SER A 29 -31.66 1.18 18.58
CA SER A 29 -32.76 0.58 19.36
C SER A 29 -33.84 0.03 18.42
N GLN A 30 -34.66 -0.91 18.91
CA GLN A 30 -35.73 -1.50 18.10
C GLN A 30 -36.68 -0.44 17.52
N ARG A 31 -37.05 0.58 18.32
CA ARG A 31 -37.89 1.70 17.89
C ARG A 31 -37.25 2.54 16.77
N GLN A 32 -35.93 2.72 16.81
CA GLN A 32 -35.21 3.43 15.74
C GLN A 32 -35.16 2.60 14.46
N LYS A 33 -34.98 1.27 14.57
CA LYS A 33 -34.98 0.34 13.42
C LYS A 33 -36.30 0.36 12.66
N GLU A 34 -37.43 0.48 13.36
CA GLU A 34 -38.78 0.55 12.77
C GLU A 34 -38.98 1.79 11.89
N ASN A 35 -38.25 2.88 12.15
CA ASN A 35 -38.32 4.11 11.36
C ASN A 35 -37.38 4.10 10.13
N VAL A 36 -36.62 3.03 9.92
CA VAL A 36 -35.71 2.89 8.78
C VAL A 36 -36.38 2.09 7.68
N ASP A 37 -36.34 2.61 6.45
CA ASP A 37 -36.66 1.82 5.26
C ASP A 37 -35.52 0.81 5.00
N ILE A 38 -35.57 -0.31 5.72
CA ILE A 38 -34.51 -1.32 5.70
C ILE A 38 -34.41 -2.03 4.35
N GLU A 39 -35.52 -2.16 3.63
CA GLU A 39 -35.57 -2.78 2.32
C GLU A 39 -34.91 -1.88 1.27
N GLY A 40 -35.23 -0.59 1.27
CA GLY A 40 -34.57 0.41 0.44
C GLY A 40 -33.09 0.58 0.80
N LEU A 41 -32.78 0.68 2.09
CA LEU A 41 -31.40 0.85 2.57
C LEU A 41 -30.51 -0.34 2.20
N SER A 42 -30.92 -1.56 2.51
CA SER A 42 -30.13 -2.77 2.23
C SER A 42 -29.95 -3.00 0.72
N THR A 43 -30.96 -2.68 -0.10
CA THR A 43 -30.88 -2.74 -1.56
C THR A 43 -29.91 -1.69 -2.11
N PHE A 44 -29.98 -0.46 -1.60
CA PHE A 44 -29.03 0.59 -1.94
C PHE A 44 -27.59 0.20 -1.60
N MET A 45 -27.37 -0.31 -0.38
CA MET A 45 -26.05 -0.76 0.08
C MET A 45 -25.50 -1.87 -0.82
N ARG A 46 -26.33 -2.86 -1.17
CA ARG A 46 -25.96 -3.91 -2.14
C ARG A 46 -25.52 -3.34 -3.47
N ASN A 47 -26.39 -2.54 -4.10
CA ASN A 47 -26.13 -2.02 -5.43
C ASN A 47 -24.87 -1.13 -5.45
N ALA A 48 -24.67 -0.32 -4.41
CA ALA A 48 -23.50 0.54 -4.29
C ALA A 48 -22.20 -0.26 -4.09
N LEU A 49 -22.21 -1.31 -3.25
CA LEU A 49 -21.04 -2.18 -3.05
C LEU A 49 -20.72 -3.01 -4.29
N VAL A 50 -21.74 -3.52 -4.99
CA VAL A 50 -21.57 -4.23 -6.27
C VAL A 50 -20.99 -3.29 -7.33
N LEU A 51 -21.51 -2.06 -7.44
CA LEU A 51 -20.99 -1.04 -8.35
C LEU A 51 -19.54 -0.69 -8.03
N LEU A 52 -19.19 -0.51 -6.75
CA LEU A 52 -17.81 -0.27 -6.34
C LEU A 52 -16.87 -1.42 -6.73
N GLY A 53 -17.30 -2.67 -6.49
CA GLY A 53 -16.53 -3.84 -6.92
C GLY A 53 -16.35 -3.89 -8.44
N ALA A 54 -17.41 -3.62 -9.21
CA ALA A 54 -17.35 -3.56 -10.66
C ALA A 54 -16.41 -2.45 -11.16
N LEU A 55 -16.47 -1.25 -10.57
CA LEU A 55 -15.57 -0.14 -10.90
C LEU A 55 -14.11 -0.46 -10.58
N VAL A 56 -13.83 -1.21 -9.50
CA VAL A 56 -12.47 -1.69 -9.20
C VAL A 56 -11.97 -2.67 -10.27
N ILE A 57 -12.83 -3.59 -10.75
CA ILE A 57 -12.48 -4.53 -11.83
C ILE A 57 -12.22 -3.77 -13.14
N VAL A 58 -13.15 -2.91 -13.57
CA VAL A 58 -13.02 -2.13 -14.80
C VAL A 58 -11.80 -1.21 -14.73
N GLY A 59 -11.62 -0.49 -13.63
CA GLY A 59 -10.46 0.39 -13.42
C GLY A 59 -9.13 -0.37 -13.44
N TYR A 60 -9.09 -1.61 -12.94
CA TYR A 60 -7.90 -2.46 -13.05
C TYR A 60 -7.51 -2.71 -14.51
N TYR A 61 -8.45 -3.16 -15.35
CA TYR A 61 -8.16 -3.44 -16.76
C TYR A 61 -7.85 -2.16 -17.55
N VAL A 62 -8.59 -1.07 -17.32
CA VAL A 62 -8.37 0.21 -18.02
C VAL A 62 -7.00 0.79 -17.69
N LEU A 63 -6.61 0.86 -16.40
CA LEU A 63 -5.33 1.44 -16.01
C LEU A 63 -4.14 0.58 -16.44
N ASN A 64 -4.29 -0.75 -16.52
CA ASN A 64 -3.26 -1.60 -17.12
C ASN A 64 -3.16 -1.38 -18.63
N TRP A 65 -4.28 -1.23 -19.33
CA TRP A 65 -4.28 -0.95 -20.77
C TRP A 65 -3.61 0.39 -21.10
N LEU A 66 -3.78 1.39 -20.24
CA LEU A 66 -3.14 2.71 -20.35
C LEU A 66 -1.69 2.74 -19.82
N GLU A 67 -1.13 1.60 -19.42
CA GLU A 67 0.22 1.51 -18.80
C GLU A 67 0.38 2.34 -17.51
N LEU A 68 -0.73 2.72 -16.86
CA LEU A 68 -0.78 3.47 -15.61
C LEU A 68 -0.88 2.56 -14.37
N ALA A 69 -0.23 1.39 -14.40
CA ALA A 69 -0.31 0.39 -13.33
C ALA A 69 0.14 0.93 -11.95
N SER A 70 1.01 1.95 -11.92
CA SER A 70 1.42 2.63 -10.68
C SER A 70 0.26 3.39 -10.00
N ALA A 71 -0.70 3.89 -10.78
CA ALA A 71 -1.87 4.61 -10.29
C ALA A 71 -2.87 3.70 -9.56
N LEU A 72 -2.85 2.40 -9.84
CA LEU A 72 -3.81 1.43 -9.28
C LEU A 72 -3.86 1.40 -7.75
N SER A 73 -2.71 1.58 -7.07
CA SER A 73 -2.67 1.58 -5.60
C SER A 73 -3.26 2.84 -4.98
N TYR A 74 -3.48 3.90 -5.76
CA TYR A 74 -4.17 5.11 -5.30
C TYR A 74 -5.63 5.10 -5.76
N PHE A 75 -5.89 4.57 -6.95
CA PHE A 75 -7.22 4.45 -7.52
C PHE A 75 -8.17 3.65 -6.62
N VAL A 76 -7.78 2.45 -6.17
CA VAL A 76 -8.66 1.57 -5.39
C VAL A 76 -9.02 2.14 -4.01
N PRO A 77 -8.06 2.62 -3.18
CA PRO A 77 -8.42 3.30 -1.94
C PRO A 77 -9.24 4.56 -2.19
N GLY A 78 -8.88 5.35 -3.22
CA GLY A 78 -9.59 6.58 -3.56
C GLY A 78 -11.06 6.35 -3.93
N ILE A 79 -11.34 5.39 -4.81
CA ILE A 79 -12.71 5.08 -5.24
C ILE A 79 -13.54 4.48 -4.10
N ILE A 80 -12.93 3.65 -3.24
CA ILE A 80 -13.61 3.10 -2.05
C ILE A 80 -13.95 4.22 -1.06
N LEU A 81 -12.99 5.11 -0.77
CA LEU A 81 -13.21 6.24 0.15
C LEU A 81 -14.32 7.17 -0.35
N ILE A 82 -14.25 7.58 -1.62
CA ILE A 82 -15.28 8.44 -2.24
C ILE A 82 -16.62 7.71 -2.28
N GLY A 83 -16.64 6.44 -2.70
CA GLY A 83 -17.85 5.64 -2.77
C GLY A 83 -18.51 5.46 -1.41
N VAL A 84 -17.76 5.11 -0.37
CA VAL A 84 -18.28 4.99 1.00
C VAL A 84 -18.79 6.33 1.52
N ALA A 85 -18.09 7.44 1.28
CA ALA A 85 -18.56 8.76 1.67
C ALA A 85 -19.92 9.10 1.01
N LEU A 86 -20.06 8.85 -0.30
CA LEU A 86 -21.31 9.02 -1.03
C LEU A 86 -22.41 8.06 -0.54
N MET A 87 -22.05 6.81 -0.20
CA MET A 87 -22.97 5.83 0.36
C MET A 87 -23.52 6.30 1.70
N VAL A 88 -22.66 6.72 2.63
CA VAL A 88 -23.07 7.27 3.93
C VAL A 88 -23.95 8.50 3.74
N TRP A 89 -23.60 9.39 2.81
CA TRP A 89 -24.36 10.60 2.52
C TRP A 89 -25.77 10.29 2.00
N LYS A 90 -25.89 9.39 1.00
CA LYS A 90 -27.17 8.99 0.38
C LYS A 90 -28.01 8.06 1.25
N ALA A 91 -27.38 7.22 2.07
CA ALA A 91 -28.07 6.29 2.98
C ALA A 91 -28.99 7.01 3.97
N ARG A 92 -28.70 8.28 4.28
CA ARG A 92 -29.55 9.13 5.14
C ARG A 92 -30.97 9.28 4.64
N LYS A 93 -31.23 9.15 3.33
CA LYS A 93 -32.59 9.21 2.77
C LYS A 93 -33.49 8.10 3.32
N TYR A 94 -32.93 6.96 3.70
CA TYR A 94 -33.69 5.80 4.19
C TYR A 94 -33.89 5.81 5.71
N ASP A 95 -33.29 6.76 6.42
CA ASP A 95 -33.42 6.92 7.87
C ASP A 95 -34.38 8.08 8.18
N HIS A 96 -35.57 7.75 8.71
CA HIS A 96 -36.59 8.73 9.07
C HIS A 96 -36.56 9.12 10.56
N ASN A 97 -35.52 8.73 11.29
CA ASN A 97 -35.36 9.14 12.68
C ASN A 97 -35.06 10.65 12.77
N LYS A 98 -35.74 11.35 13.69
CA LYS A 98 -35.49 12.78 13.98
C LYS A 98 -34.19 13.00 14.76
N GLU A 99 -33.76 12.00 15.51
CA GLU A 99 -32.51 12.02 16.26
C GLU A 99 -31.35 11.53 15.39
N LYS A 100 -30.24 12.27 15.40
CA LYS A 100 -29.05 11.88 14.64
C LYS A 100 -28.44 10.62 15.27
N LEU A 101 -28.39 9.52 14.50
CA LEU A 101 -27.81 8.22 14.88
C LEU A 101 -26.44 8.25 15.54
N VAL A 102 -25.63 9.28 15.26
CA VAL A 102 -24.28 9.44 15.78
C VAL A 102 -24.04 10.93 15.99
N ASP A 103 -23.50 11.29 17.16
CA ASP A 103 -23.11 12.67 17.49
C ASP A 103 -22.23 13.26 16.37
N SER A 104 -22.55 14.48 15.96
CA SER A 104 -21.81 15.21 14.93
C SER A 104 -20.34 15.37 15.31
N ARG A 105 -20.00 15.46 16.60
CA ARG A 105 -18.62 15.57 17.07
C ARG A 105 -17.84 14.26 16.85
N PHE A 106 -18.45 13.12 17.14
CA PHE A 106 -17.82 11.81 16.91
C PHE A 106 -17.51 11.58 15.41
N LYS A 107 -18.42 11.97 14.51
CA LYS A 107 -18.18 11.88 13.05
C LYS A 107 -16.97 12.70 12.61
N VAL A 108 -16.85 13.93 13.12
CA VAL A 108 -15.72 14.81 12.81
C VAL A 108 -14.42 14.23 13.35
N VAL A 109 -14.38 13.81 14.61
CA VAL A 109 -13.20 13.22 15.25
C VAL A 109 -12.76 11.95 14.51
N PHE A 110 -13.68 11.03 14.22
CA PHE A 110 -13.38 9.82 13.47
C PHE A 110 -12.83 10.13 12.07
N THR A 111 -13.44 11.08 11.35
CA THR A 111 -12.96 11.51 10.03
C THR A 111 -11.54 12.07 10.12
N VAL A 112 -11.27 12.93 11.11
CA VAL A 112 -9.93 13.50 11.33
C VAL A 112 -8.92 12.41 11.64
N ILE A 113 -9.23 11.44 12.50
CA ILE A 113 -8.34 10.31 12.82
C ILE A 113 -8.01 9.49 11.57
N VAL A 114 -9.02 9.15 10.77
CA VAL A 114 -8.82 8.41 9.51
C VAL A 114 -7.94 9.19 8.54
N LEU A 115 -8.16 10.50 8.41
CA LEU A 115 -7.34 11.36 7.54
C LEU A 115 -5.90 11.49 8.04
N VAL A 116 -5.70 11.65 9.36
CA VAL A 116 -4.37 11.72 9.97
C VAL A 116 -3.63 10.40 9.78
N PHE A 117 -4.30 9.26 9.98
CA PHE A 117 -3.69 7.95 9.77
C PHE A 117 -3.36 7.70 8.30
N ALA A 118 -4.29 8.01 7.39
CA ALA A 118 -4.08 7.87 5.96
C ALA A 118 -2.92 8.75 5.48
N PHE A 119 -2.92 10.04 5.82
CA PHE A 119 -1.86 10.97 5.45
C PHE A 119 -0.53 10.61 6.11
N GLY A 120 -0.53 10.28 7.40
CA GLY A 120 0.64 9.83 8.15
C GLY A 120 1.27 8.57 7.54
N SER A 121 0.46 7.63 7.05
CA SER A 121 0.97 6.42 6.38
C SER A 121 1.67 6.73 5.05
N ILE A 122 1.17 7.71 4.30
CA ILE A 122 1.80 8.18 3.05
C ILE A 122 3.12 8.89 3.39
N VAL A 123 3.11 9.80 4.37
CA VAL A 123 4.30 10.52 4.84
C VAL A 123 5.38 9.53 5.28
N TYR A 124 5.03 8.56 6.13
CA TYR A 124 5.95 7.51 6.56
C TYR A 124 6.50 6.68 5.38
N GLY A 125 5.65 6.40 4.38
CA GLY A 125 6.04 5.69 3.18
C GLY A 125 7.06 6.43 2.31
N VAL A 126 6.93 7.76 2.17
CA VAL A 126 7.83 8.57 1.31
C VAL A 126 9.14 8.96 1.99
N ILE A 127 9.23 8.86 3.33
CA ILE A 127 10.47 9.14 4.06
C ILE A 127 11.61 8.22 3.54
N PRO A 128 12.78 8.79 3.21
CA PRO A 128 14.00 8.05 2.87
C PRO A 128 14.30 6.94 3.87
N SER A 129 14.68 5.77 3.36
CA SER A 129 15.17 4.71 4.23
C SER A 129 16.48 5.17 4.89
N GLY A 130 16.67 4.88 6.17
CA GLY A 130 17.99 4.94 6.80
C GLY A 130 18.73 3.63 6.57
N TYR A 131 20.04 3.60 6.84
CA TYR A 131 20.78 2.36 6.91
C TYR A 131 21.72 2.31 8.11
N GLU A 132 21.93 1.11 8.64
CA GLU A 132 22.90 0.79 9.68
C GLU A 132 23.71 -0.40 9.17
N LEU A 133 25.04 -0.29 9.18
CA LEU A 133 25.95 -1.34 8.72
C LEU A 133 27.01 -1.60 9.79
N ASN A 134 27.21 -2.87 10.11
CA ASN A 134 28.33 -3.36 10.91
C ASN A 134 28.86 -4.68 10.29
N ASN A 135 29.84 -5.31 10.93
CA ASN A 135 30.47 -6.52 10.39
C ASN A 135 29.51 -7.72 10.26
N GLU A 136 28.45 -7.78 11.06
CA GLU A 136 27.50 -8.90 11.06
C GLU A 136 26.28 -8.64 10.19
N ARG A 137 25.79 -7.40 10.12
CA ARG A 137 24.47 -7.06 9.59
C ARG A 137 24.43 -5.73 8.84
N LEU A 138 23.64 -5.71 7.78
CA LEU A 138 23.18 -4.55 7.03
C LEU A 138 21.67 -4.40 7.24
N LYS A 139 21.25 -3.27 7.80
CA LYS A 139 19.84 -2.96 8.07
C LYS A 139 19.43 -1.71 7.34
N PHE A 140 18.28 -1.75 6.68
CA PHE A 140 17.59 -0.59 6.15
C PHE A 140 16.32 -0.34 6.96
N SER A 141 16.11 0.90 7.40
CA SER A 141 14.95 1.29 8.23
C SER A 141 13.84 1.96 7.40
N GLY A 142 12.71 2.21 8.07
CA GLY A 142 11.51 2.82 7.47
C GLY A 142 10.61 1.81 6.76
N ALA A 143 9.60 2.31 6.04
CA ALA A 143 8.66 1.47 5.30
C ALA A 143 9.38 0.51 4.34
N TYR A 144 9.05 -0.79 4.39
CA TYR A 144 9.71 -1.86 3.63
C TYR A 144 11.22 -2.03 3.92
N GLY A 145 11.70 -1.49 5.03
CA GLY A 145 13.02 -1.77 5.58
C GLY A 145 13.22 -3.26 5.85
N PHE A 146 14.48 -3.67 5.94
CA PHE A 146 14.87 -5.06 6.15
C PHE A 146 16.21 -5.16 6.84
N GLU A 147 16.55 -6.36 7.31
CA GLU A 147 17.83 -6.67 7.90
C GLU A 147 18.39 -7.91 7.21
N LEU A 148 19.68 -7.87 6.88
CA LEU A 148 20.41 -8.95 6.23
C LEU A 148 21.74 -9.17 6.93
N LYS A 149 22.13 -10.44 7.15
CA LYS A 149 23.48 -10.76 7.57
C LYS A 149 24.45 -10.40 6.46
N THR A 150 25.54 -9.72 6.76
CA THR A 150 26.58 -9.34 5.78
C THR A 150 27.13 -10.54 5.02
N LYS A 151 27.29 -11.68 5.71
CA LYS A 151 27.70 -12.97 5.13
C LYS A 151 26.69 -13.57 4.13
N ALA A 152 25.45 -13.07 4.10
CA ALA A 152 24.44 -13.50 3.14
C ALA A 152 24.46 -12.67 1.85
N VAL A 153 25.28 -11.61 1.77
CA VAL A 153 25.51 -10.86 0.54
C VAL A 153 26.42 -11.68 -0.37
N GLU A 154 25.94 -12.02 -1.55
CA GLU A 154 26.72 -12.69 -2.59
C GLU A 154 27.49 -11.68 -3.44
N SER A 155 26.81 -10.63 -3.90
CA SER A 155 27.40 -9.60 -4.74
C SER A 155 26.74 -8.24 -4.53
N VAL A 156 27.51 -7.19 -4.79
CA VAL A 156 27.02 -5.82 -4.90
C VAL A 156 27.48 -5.19 -6.20
N GLU A 157 26.58 -4.46 -6.85
CA GLU A 157 26.83 -3.77 -8.12
C GLU A 157 26.28 -2.35 -8.04
N LEU A 158 26.95 -1.42 -8.71
CA LEU A 158 26.49 -0.04 -8.85
C LEU A 158 25.90 0.17 -10.25
N LEU A 159 24.58 0.21 -10.35
CA LEU A 159 23.86 0.43 -11.61
C LEU A 159 23.78 1.93 -11.92
N VAL A 160 24.12 2.32 -13.14
CA VAL A 160 24.06 3.74 -13.57
C VAL A 160 22.61 4.17 -13.86
N LYS A 161 21.80 3.27 -14.41
CA LYS A 161 20.42 3.55 -14.81
C LYS A 161 19.42 2.91 -13.85
N ALA A 162 18.27 3.56 -13.70
CA ALA A 162 17.16 3.04 -12.92
C ALA A 162 16.68 1.69 -13.49
N PRO A 163 16.27 0.74 -12.64
CA PRO A 163 15.72 -0.52 -13.11
C PRO A 163 14.40 -0.29 -13.86
N ALA A 164 14.23 -0.96 -15.00
CA ALA A 164 12.95 -0.97 -15.72
C ALA A 164 11.94 -1.83 -14.94
N ILE A 165 10.88 -1.19 -14.42
CA ILE A 165 9.88 -1.85 -13.56
C ILE A 165 8.70 -2.32 -14.42
N LYS A 166 8.47 -3.63 -14.50
CA LYS A 166 7.30 -4.21 -15.18
C LYS A 166 6.03 -4.04 -14.36
N ALA A 167 6.10 -4.32 -13.06
CA ALA A 167 4.95 -4.22 -12.18
C ALA A 167 5.36 -3.97 -10.73
N ARG A 168 4.50 -3.32 -9.96
CA ARG A 168 4.58 -3.34 -8.49
C ARG A 168 3.76 -4.51 -7.97
N THR A 169 4.35 -5.36 -7.12
CA THR A 169 3.63 -6.47 -6.47
C THR A 169 3.16 -6.10 -5.07
N ASN A 170 3.93 -5.30 -4.32
CA ASN A 170 3.51 -4.74 -3.04
C ASN A 170 4.30 -3.44 -2.73
N GLY A 171 3.69 -2.49 -2.03
CA GLY A 171 4.37 -1.29 -1.52
C GLY A 171 3.98 0.04 -2.16
N LEU A 172 4.84 1.03 -1.94
CA LEU A 172 4.65 2.41 -2.36
C LEU A 172 5.35 2.69 -3.68
N GLY A 173 4.63 3.30 -4.61
CA GLY A 173 5.17 3.76 -5.89
C GLY A 173 4.63 5.15 -6.20
N LEU A 174 5.16 6.18 -5.54
CA LEU A 174 4.71 7.57 -5.67
C LEU A 174 5.78 8.43 -6.34
N GLY A 175 5.50 8.95 -7.53
CA GLY A 175 6.50 9.69 -8.31
C GLY A 175 7.79 8.87 -8.46
N GLN A 176 8.93 9.45 -8.05
CA GLN A 176 10.24 8.80 -8.07
C GLN A 176 10.45 7.79 -6.93
N VAL A 177 9.64 7.84 -5.86
CA VAL A 177 9.80 6.94 -4.71
C VAL A 177 9.18 5.57 -5.01
N LYS A 178 10.00 4.52 -5.04
CA LYS A 178 9.58 3.11 -5.18
C LYS A 178 10.10 2.30 -3.97
N LYS A 179 9.20 1.95 -3.04
CA LYS A 179 9.53 1.15 -1.85
C LYS A 179 8.65 -0.08 -1.76
N GLY A 180 9.24 -1.27 -1.65
CA GLY A 180 8.53 -2.53 -1.50
C GLY A 180 8.96 -3.58 -2.51
N PHE A 181 8.03 -4.41 -2.97
CA PHE A 181 8.31 -5.52 -3.86
C PHE A 181 7.77 -5.23 -5.26
N PHE A 182 8.62 -5.45 -6.26
CA PHE A 182 8.37 -5.15 -7.66
C PHE A 182 8.82 -6.32 -8.54
N ASN A 183 8.29 -6.38 -9.74
CA ASN A 183 8.79 -7.22 -10.82
C ASN A 183 9.61 -6.33 -11.76
N VAL A 184 10.91 -6.54 -11.80
CA VAL A 184 11.88 -5.77 -12.57
C VAL A 184 12.26 -6.54 -13.83
N GLU A 185 12.34 -5.85 -14.96
CA GLU A 185 12.72 -6.45 -16.23
C GLU A 185 14.12 -7.08 -16.17
N GLY A 186 14.24 -8.32 -16.66
CA GLY A 186 15.49 -9.07 -16.65
C GLY A 186 15.93 -9.63 -15.29
N ILE A 187 15.29 -9.22 -14.18
CA ILE A 187 15.66 -9.65 -12.82
C ILE A 187 14.53 -10.46 -12.15
N GLY A 188 13.27 -10.12 -12.41
CA GLY A 188 12.13 -10.74 -11.75
C GLY A 188 11.75 -10.05 -10.44
N LYS A 189 11.40 -10.83 -9.41
CA LYS A 189 10.96 -10.29 -8.11
C LYS A 189 12.12 -9.60 -7.40
N THR A 190 12.00 -8.29 -7.17
CA THR A 190 13.04 -7.45 -6.58
C THR A 190 12.46 -6.58 -5.48
N ARG A 191 13.17 -6.46 -4.35
CA ARG A 191 12.84 -5.45 -3.34
C ARG A 191 13.47 -4.11 -3.74
N LEU A 192 12.67 -3.06 -3.86
CA LEU A 192 13.14 -1.71 -4.18
C LEU A 192 13.05 -0.82 -2.93
N LEU A 193 14.09 -0.02 -2.70
CA LEU A 193 14.11 1.12 -1.79
C LEU A 193 14.72 2.32 -2.54
N ILE A 194 13.96 2.83 -3.52
CA ILE A 194 14.37 3.88 -4.45
C ILE A 194 13.71 5.20 -4.06
N HIS A 195 14.48 6.28 -4.02
CA HIS A 195 14.06 7.63 -3.68
C HIS A 195 14.39 8.68 -4.73
N SER A 196 15.09 8.32 -5.80
CA SER A 196 15.40 9.19 -6.95
C SER A 196 15.35 8.42 -8.27
N SER A 197 14.98 9.09 -9.36
CA SER A 197 15.15 8.54 -10.73
C SER A 197 16.58 8.65 -11.24
N GLU A 198 17.39 9.50 -10.61
CA GLU A 198 18.79 9.68 -10.93
C GLU A 198 19.65 8.65 -10.22
N GLY A 199 20.60 8.08 -10.95
CA GLY A 199 21.54 7.10 -10.43
C GLY A 199 22.62 7.71 -9.54
N PRO A 200 23.48 6.86 -8.96
CA PRO A 200 23.51 5.42 -9.15
C PRO A 200 22.52 4.66 -8.26
N PHE A 201 22.38 3.36 -8.51
CA PHE A 201 21.56 2.43 -7.73
C PHE A 201 22.42 1.27 -7.23
N LEU A 202 22.42 1.04 -5.93
CA LEU A 202 23.06 -0.13 -5.32
C LEU A 202 22.17 -1.34 -5.55
N LYS A 203 22.64 -2.32 -6.32
CA LYS A 203 22.06 -3.66 -6.42
C LYS A 203 22.80 -4.59 -5.48
N ILE A 204 22.04 -5.32 -4.66
CA ILE A 204 22.54 -6.36 -3.76
C ILE A 204 21.89 -7.68 -4.19
N THR A 205 22.71 -8.69 -4.42
CA THR A 205 22.26 -10.07 -4.62
C THR A 205 22.63 -10.88 -3.38
N THR A 206 21.68 -11.64 -2.86
CA THR A 206 21.92 -12.52 -1.71
C THR A 206 22.23 -13.94 -2.16
N LEU A 207 22.92 -14.72 -1.32
CA LEU A 207 23.19 -16.14 -1.58
C LEU A 207 21.92 -16.99 -1.78
N ALA A 208 20.75 -16.50 -1.34
CA ALA A 208 19.46 -17.12 -1.54
C ALA A 208 18.81 -16.73 -2.90
N GLY A 209 19.49 -15.94 -3.72
CA GLY A 209 19.00 -15.45 -5.01
C GLY A 209 18.05 -14.24 -4.90
N GLU A 210 17.92 -13.61 -3.73
CA GLU A 210 17.11 -12.39 -3.61
C GLU A 210 17.86 -11.19 -4.19
N THR A 211 17.18 -10.39 -5.01
CA THR A 211 17.72 -9.10 -5.48
C THR A 211 17.06 -7.93 -4.78
N ILE A 212 17.89 -7.01 -4.30
CA ILE A 212 17.47 -5.75 -3.68
C ILE A 212 18.14 -4.60 -4.43
N ILE A 213 17.38 -3.56 -4.77
CA ILE A 213 17.92 -2.35 -5.39
C ILE A 213 17.56 -1.13 -4.54
N ILE A 214 18.57 -0.35 -4.19
CA ILE A 214 18.45 0.83 -3.32
C ILE A 214 19.05 2.05 -4.03
N ASN A 215 18.41 3.20 -3.91
CA ASN A 215 19.10 4.48 -4.04
C ASN A 215 18.56 5.50 -3.05
N PHE A 216 19.36 6.51 -2.77
CA PHE A 216 18.96 7.68 -2.00
C PHE A 216 18.69 8.87 -2.93
N LYS A 217 18.16 9.96 -2.37
CA LYS A 217 18.02 11.21 -3.12
C LYS A 217 19.39 11.75 -3.53
N GLU A 218 20.34 11.71 -2.62
CA GLU A 218 21.72 12.13 -2.83
C GLU A 218 22.54 10.96 -3.41
N LYS A 219 23.15 11.18 -4.58
CA LYS A 219 23.98 10.19 -5.28
C LYS A 219 25.13 9.70 -4.40
N GLU A 220 25.77 10.61 -3.69
CA GLU A 220 26.93 10.38 -2.82
C GLU A 220 26.59 9.39 -1.71
N LYS A 221 25.35 9.41 -1.21
CA LYS A 221 24.88 8.51 -0.17
C LYS A 221 24.75 7.07 -0.68
N THR A 222 24.31 6.89 -1.93
CA THR A 222 24.26 5.57 -2.57
C THR A 222 25.67 5.02 -2.84
N GLU A 223 26.59 5.86 -3.28
CA GLU A 223 27.99 5.47 -3.50
C GLU A 223 28.70 5.10 -2.19
N LEU A 224 28.44 5.84 -1.11
CA LEU A 224 29.05 5.61 0.19
C LEU A 224 28.62 4.27 0.79
N ILE A 225 27.32 3.93 0.72
CA ILE A 225 26.88 2.61 1.20
C ILE A 225 27.41 1.47 0.33
N TYR A 226 27.52 1.66 -1.00
CA TYR A 226 28.08 0.65 -1.89
C TYR A 226 29.52 0.31 -1.50
N LYS A 227 30.36 1.34 -1.32
CA LYS A 227 31.75 1.19 -0.85
C LYS A 227 31.83 0.52 0.52
N ALA A 228 30.95 0.91 1.44
CA ALA A 228 30.94 0.35 2.79
C ALA A 228 30.55 -1.14 2.79
N VAL A 229 29.57 -1.55 1.99
CA VAL A 229 29.18 -2.96 1.86
C VAL A 229 30.28 -3.78 1.18
N GLN A 230 30.91 -3.27 0.12
CA GLN A 230 32.07 -3.93 -0.51
C GLN A 230 33.19 -4.20 0.50
N ALA A 231 33.59 -3.20 1.29
CA ALA A 231 34.65 -3.35 2.27
C ALA A 231 34.33 -4.44 3.32
N VAL A 232 33.08 -4.50 3.79
CA VAL A 232 32.65 -5.54 4.75
C VAL A 232 32.66 -6.93 4.10
N MET A 233 32.32 -7.05 2.82
CA MET A 233 32.40 -8.32 2.09
C MET A 233 33.85 -8.80 1.95
N GLU A 234 34.80 -7.91 1.63
CA GLU A 234 36.22 -8.24 1.54
C GLU A 234 36.77 -8.74 2.89
N ILE A 235 36.41 -8.09 3.99
CA ILE A 235 36.79 -8.51 5.35
C ILE A 235 36.23 -9.90 5.66
N ASN A 236 34.97 -10.16 5.33
CA ASN A 236 34.33 -11.45 5.58
C ASN A 236 34.95 -12.58 4.77
N ASN A 237 35.32 -12.32 3.51
CA ASN A 237 35.98 -13.29 2.64
C ASN A 237 37.46 -13.51 3.01
N GLY A 238 38.15 -12.48 3.52
CA GLY A 238 39.52 -12.62 4.03
C GLY A 238 39.60 -13.41 5.34
N ASN A 239 38.56 -13.32 6.17
CA ASN A 239 38.47 -14.08 7.43
C ASN A 239 37.99 -15.53 7.26
N SER A 240 37.45 -15.93 6.11
CA SER A 240 37.10 -17.34 5.83
C SER A 240 38.28 -18.16 5.28
N LEU A 241 39.39 -17.50 4.93
CA LEU A 241 40.64 -18.10 4.42
C LEU A 241 41.72 -18.26 5.50
N LYS A 242 41.44 -17.89 6.75
CA LYS A 242 42.29 -18.12 7.94
C LYS A 242 41.61 -19.13 8.86
#